data_AF-A0A944MA57-F1
#
_entry.id   AF-A0A944MA57-F1
#
_cell.length_a   1.000
_cell.length_b   1.000
_cell.length_c   1.000
_cell.angle_alpha   90.00
_cell.angle_beta   90.00
_cell.angle_gamma   90.00
#
_symmetry.space_group_name_H-M   'P 1'
#
loop_
_entity.id
_entity.type
_entity.pdbx_description
1 polymer ?
#
loop_
_entity_poly.entity_id
_entity_poly.type
_entity_poly.pdbx_seq_one_letter_code
_entity_poly.pdbx_strand_id
1 'polypeptide(L)'
;MQAHLSRTMTISQAEFLRSLLPLKHHYRIEIDEAKGEVEISDQGLRVVISLLENRPLKLGSLSMPSLKVYFSFRDTAADEVARFWSRFDLCFRRGGG
;
A
#
# COMPACT_ATOMS: atom_id res chain seq x y z
N MET A 1 -17.67 -2.33 12.74
CA MET A 1 -17.57 -2.01 11.30
C MET A 1 -16.09 -1.92 10.94
N GLN A 2 -15.54 -2.85 10.17
CA GLN A 2 -14.19 -2.69 9.63
C GLN A 2 -14.27 -1.71 8.45
N ALA A 3 -13.65 -0.54 8.58
CA ALA A 3 -13.52 0.38 7.46
C ALA A 3 -12.50 -0.22 6.47
N HIS A 4 -12.97 -0.68 5.31
CA HIS A 4 -12.08 -1.04 4.21
C HIS A 4 -11.63 0.25 3.53
N LEU A 5 -10.39 0.67 3.81
CA LEU A 5 -9.80 1.79 3.10
C LEU A 5 -9.25 1.27 1.77
N SER A 6 -9.51 2.00 0.68
CA SER A 6 -8.89 1.72 -0.60
C SER A 6 -8.32 2.98 -1.23
N ARG A 7 -7.24 2.83 -2.00
CA ARG A 7 -6.62 3.90 -2.78
C ARG A 7 -6.34 3.39 -4.20
N THR A 8 -6.53 4.25 -5.18
CA THR A 8 -6.09 3.99 -6.56
C THR A 8 -4.80 4.76 -6.81
N MET A 9 -3.79 4.08 -7.33
CA MET A 9 -2.45 4.62 -7.55
C MET A 9 -2.06 4.45 -9.02
N THR A 10 -1.44 5.47 -9.61
CA THR A 10 -0.99 5.43 -11.01
C THR A 10 0.43 4.86 -11.15
N ILE A 11 0.66 3.72 -10.51
CA ILE A 11 1.92 2.95 -10.52
C ILE A 11 1.60 1.47 -10.69
N SER A 12 2.56 0.70 -11.18
CA SER A 12 2.47 -0.76 -11.28
C SER A 12 2.58 -1.43 -9.90
N GLN A 13 2.18 -2.70 -9.81
CA GLN A 13 2.41 -3.50 -8.61
C GLN A 13 3.90 -3.55 -8.23
N ALA A 14 4.80 -3.71 -9.20
CA ALA A 14 6.24 -3.76 -8.94
C ALA A 14 6.79 -2.43 -8.38
N GLU A 15 6.33 -1.29 -8.87
CA GLU A 15 6.68 0.03 -8.32
C GLU A 15 6.14 0.23 -6.91
N PHE A 16 4.92 -0.24 -6.65
CA PHE A 16 4.34 -0.22 -5.31
C PHE A 16 5.19 -0.99 -4.31
N LEU A 17 5.55 -2.23 -4.63
CA LEU A 17 6.39 -3.07 -3.77
C LEU A 17 7.78 -2.45 -3.53
N ARG A 18 8.40 -1.84 -4.56
CA ARG A 18 9.65 -1.10 -4.41
C ARG A 18 9.51 0.12 -3.48
N SER A 19 8.39 0.83 -3.59
CA SER A 19 8.14 2.01 -2.75
C SER A 19 7.96 1.63 -1.27
N LEU A 20 7.52 0.41 -0.96
CA LEU A 20 7.40 -0.08 0.43
C LEU A 20 8.75 -0.40 1.10
N LEU A 21 9.86 -0.47 0.37
CA LEU A 21 11.15 -0.89 0.94
C LEU A 21 11.59 -0.09 2.18
N PRO A 22 11.41 1.24 2.27
CA PRO A 22 11.76 1.99 3.47
C PRO A 22 10.96 1.59 4.72
N LEU A 23 9.75 1.04 4.58
CA LEU A 23 8.96 0.57 5.72
C LEU A 23 9.59 -0.64 6.42
N LYS A 24 10.47 -1.39 5.74
CA LYS A 24 11.16 -2.55 6.35
C LYS A 24 12.03 -2.17 7.55
N HIS A 25 12.40 -0.89 7.70
CA HIS A 25 13.12 -0.39 8.87
C HIS A 25 12.24 -0.31 10.13
N HIS A 26 10.91 -0.29 9.97
CA HIS A 26 9.96 -0.13 11.07
C HIS A 26 9.02 -1.31 11.24
N TYR A 27 8.83 -2.10 10.19
CA TYR A 27 7.82 -3.16 10.15
C TYR A 27 8.38 -4.43 9.52
N ARG A 28 7.85 -5.58 9.96
CA ARG A 28 8.00 -6.84 9.23
C ARG A 28 7.08 -6.79 8.02
N ILE A 29 7.60 -7.13 6.84
CA ILE A 29 6.85 -7.16 5.58
C ILE A 29 6.98 -8.54 4.94
N GLU A 30 5.83 -9.17 4.70
CA GLU A 30 5.72 -10.44 3.99
C GLU A 30 4.92 -10.20 2.70
N ILE A 31 5.42 -10.73 1.58
CA ILE A 31 4.85 -10.50 0.26
C ILE A 31 4.44 -11.86 -0.31
N ASP A 32 3.16 -12.00 -0.65
CA ASP A 32 2.60 -13.12 -1.40
C ASP A 32 2.25 -12.62 -2.81
N GLU A 33 3.23 -12.69 -3.72
CA GLU A 33 3.04 -12.23 -5.10
C GLU A 33 1.97 -13.02 -5.86
N ALA A 34 1.77 -14.30 -5.51
CA ALA A 34 0.78 -15.15 -6.16
C ALA A 34 -0.65 -14.72 -5.84
N LYS A 35 -0.88 -14.19 -4.62
CA LYS A 35 -2.17 -13.62 -4.22
C LYS A 35 -2.28 -12.11 -4.43
N GLY A 36 -1.18 -11.44 -4.76
CA GLY A 36 -1.12 -9.98 -4.80
C GLY A 36 -1.35 -9.38 -3.42
N GLU A 37 -0.83 -10.01 -2.36
CA GLU A 37 -1.02 -9.55 -0.98
C GLU A 37 0.31 -9.17 -0.33
N VAL A 38 0.26 -8.16 0.53
CA VAL A 38 1.37 -7.75 1.38
C VAL A 38 0.88 -7.68 2.82
N GLU A 39 1.47 -8.46 3.72
CA GLU A 39 1.22 -8.36 5.14
C GLU A 39 2.31 -7.50 5.79
N ILE A 40 1.89 -6.45 6.50
CA ILE A 40 2.79 -5.58 7.26
C ILE A 40 2.40 -5.69 8.73
N SER A 41 3.38 -6.01 9.57
CA SER A 41 3.16 -6.22 11.00
C SER A 41 4.27 -5.68 11.90
N ASP A 42 3.88 -5.34 13.13
CA ASP A 42 4.72 -4.98 14.28
C ASP A 42 3.94 -5.26 15.57
N GLN A 43 4.55 -5.11 16.76
CA GLN A 43 4.00 -5.52 18.07
C GLN A 43 2.54 -5.08 18.34
N GLY A 44 2.08 -3.96 17.77
CA GLY A 44 0.70 -3.47 17.89
C GLY A 44 -0.04 -3.25 16.55
N LEU A 45 0.58 -3.61 15.42
CA LEU A 45 0.04 -3.36 14.09
C LEU A 45 -0.06 -4.65 13.29
N ARG A 46 -1.22 -4.86 12.67
CA ARG A 46 -1.38 -5.87 11.63
C ARG A 46 -2.26 -5.34 10.51
N VAL A 47 -1.65 -5.12 9.33
CA VAL A 47 -2.37 -4.72 8.12
C VAL A 47 -2.09 -5.68 6.98
N VAL A 48 -3.16 -6.15 6.34
CA VAL A 48 -3.11 -6.89 5.08
C VAL A 48 -3.45 -5.91 3.97
N ILE A 49 -2.58 -5.82 2.98
CA ILE A 49 -2.72 -4.97 1.80
C ILE A 49 -2.96 -5.86 0.59
N SER A 50 -4.14 -5.76 -0.02
CA SER A 50 -4.44 -6.49 -1.27
C SER A 50 -4.25 -5.57 -2.47
N LEU A 51 -3.56 -6.06 -3.48
CA LEU A 51 -3.18 -5.36 -4.69
C LEU A 51 -3.99 -5.91 -5.87
N LEU A 52 -4.70 -5.02 -6.56
CA LEU A 52 -5.48 -5.36 -7.74
C LEU A 52 -5.07 -4.46 -8.90
N GLU A 53 -4.43 -5.04 -9.90
CA GLU A 53 -4.16 -4.34 -11.16
C GLU A 53 -5.47 -4.08 -11.90
N ASN A 54 -5.72 -2.81 -12.19
CA ASN A 54 -6.84 -2.37 -12.99
C ASN A 54 -6.39 -2.11 -14.43
N ARG A 55 -7.37 -1.91 -15.33
CA ARG A 55 -7.09 -1.44 -16.68
C ARG A 55 -6.28 -0.13 -16.60
N PRO A 56 -5.23 0.02 -17.44
CA PRO A 56 -4.45 1.24 -17.51
C PRO A 56 -5.34 2.48 -17.71
N LEU A 57 -5.02 3.55 -17.01
CA LEU A 57 -5.66 4.85 -17.18
C LEU A 57 -5.15 5.49 -18.48
N LYS A 58 -6.07 5.82 -19.39
CA LYS A 58 -5.74 6.53 -20.64
C LYS A 58 -6.06 8.01 -20.49
N LEU A 59 -5.08 8.87 -20.80
CA LEU A 59 -5.24 10.31 -20.94
C LEU A 59 -4.67 10.72 -22.30
N GLY A 60 -5.54 10.82 -23.31
CA GLY A 60 -5.10 11.01 -24.70
C GLY A 60 -4.29 9.82 -25.21
N SER A 61 -3.07 10.08 -25.69
CA SER A 61 -2.10 9.04 -26.09
C SER A 61 -1.30 8.46 -24.92
N LEU A 62 -1.38 9.06 -23.73
CA LEU A 62 -0.68 8.58 -22.54
C LEU A 62 -1.46 7.41 -21.91
N SER A 63 -0.75 6.33 -21.60
CA SER A 63 -1.27 5.18 -20.86
C SER A 63 -0.46 5.01 -19.58
N MET A 64 -1.12 5.09 -18.43
CA MET A 64 -0.51 4.91 -17.12
C MET A 64 -1.01 3.62 -16.45
N PRO A 65 -0.16 2.89 -15.71
CA PRO A 65 -0.64 1.79 -14.89
C PRO A 65 -1.65 2.29 -13.86
N SER A 66 -2.58 1.45 -13.46
CA SER A 66 -3.56 1.75 -12.42
C SER A 66 -3.64 0.58 -11.46
N LEU A 67 -3.22 0.79 -10.21
CA LEU A 67 -3.24 -0.20 -9.15
C LEU A 67 -4.26 0.22 -8.10
N LYS A 68 -5.22 -0.66 -7.78
CA LYS A 68 -6.11 -0.48 -6.64
C LYS A 68 -5.58 -1.24 -5.44
N VAL A 69 -5.42 -0.52 -4.34
CA VAL A 69 -4.80 -0.99 -3.11
C VAL A 69 -5.85 -0.96 -2.02
N TYR A 70 -6.05 -2.08 -1.34
CA TYR A 70 -7.02 -2.22 -0.24
C TYR A 70 -6.28 -2.50 1.06
N PHE A 71 -6.72 -1.88 2.15
CA PHE A 71 -6.10 -2.03 3.47
C PHE A 71 -7.09 -2.63 4.44
N SER A 72 -6.67 -3.71 5.10
CA SER A 72 -7.44 -4.38 6.15
C SER A 72 -6.61 -4.44 7.43
N PHE A 73 -6.96 -3.58 8.39
CA PHE A 73 -6.34 -3.57 9.72
C PHE A 73 -7.05 -4.56 10.63
N ARG A 74 -6.29 -5.42 11.31
CA ARG A 74 -6.80 -6.45 12.23
C ARG A 74 -6.28 -6.17 13.63
N ASP A 75 -7.19 -6.08 14.59
CA ASP A 75 -6.86 -5.90 16.03
C ASP A 75 -5.84 -4.79 16.31
N THR A 76 -5.86 -3.74 15.48
CA THR A 76 -4.89 -2.63 15.53
C THR A 76 -5.53 -1.40 16.16
N ALA A 77 -4.86 -0.81 17.14
CA ALA A 77 -5.31 0.42 17.80
C ALA A 77 -5.25 1.64 16.86
N ALA A 78 -6.12 2.62 17.08
CA ALA A 78 -6.25 3.77 16.18
C ALA A 78 -4.96 4.62 16.07
N ASP A 79 -4.18 4.70 17.14
CA ASP A 79 -2.89 5.38 17.16
C ASP A 79 -1.82 4.65 16.33
N GLU A 80 -1.83 3.32 16.33
CA GLU A 80 -0.98 2.51 15.45
C GLU A 80 -1.36 2.65 13.98
N VAL A 81 -2.67 2.68 13.67
CA VAL A 81 -3.15 2.97 12.32
C VAL A 81 -2.68 4.34 11.85
N ALA A 82 -2.76 5.37 12.71
CA ALA A 82 -2.28 6.71 12.38
C ALA A 82 -0.76 6.76 12.17
N ARG A 83 0.02 6.07 13.02
CA ARG A 83 1.49 5.93 12.85
C ARG A 83 1.83 5.23 11.54
N PHE A 84 1.14 4.15 11.22
CA PHE A 84 1.28 3.43 9.95
C PHE A 84 1.05 4.38 8.77
N TRP A 85 -0.06 5.12 8.75
CA TRP A 85 -0.37 6.04 7.64
C TRP A 85 0.69 7.10 7.44
N SER A 86 1.20 7.70 8.51
CA SER A 86 2.26 8.71 8.44
C SER A 86 3.52 8.17 7.74
N ARG A 87 3.94 6.93 8.08
CA ARG A 87 5.11 6.29 7.47
C ARG A 87 4.83 5.77 6.06
N PHE A 88 3.65 5.19 5.84
CA PHE A 88 3.22 4.72 4.53
C PHE A 88 3.19 5.87 3.53
N ASP A 89 2.56 7.00 3.87
CA ASP A 89 2.45 8.15 2.98
C ASP A 89 3.82 8.79 2.64
N LEU A 90 4.81 8.68 3.52
CA LEU A 90 6.18 9.10 3.23
C LEU A 90 6.82 8.26 2.11
N CYS A 91 6.48 6.97 2.02
CA CYS A 91 7.02 6.07 1.00
C CYS A 91 6.50 6.39 -0.42
N PHE A 92 5.32 7.00 -0.51
CA PHE A 92 4.66 7.33 -1.77
C PHE A 92 4.61 8.83 -2.05
N ARG A 93 5.19 9.65 -1.18
CA ARG A 93 5.45 11.06 -1.46
C ARG A 93 6.52 11.12 -2.55
N ARG A 94 6.08 11.23 -3.81
CA ARG A 94 6.95 11.64 -4.90
C ARG A 94 7.56 12.99 -4.51
N GLY A 95 8.89 13.10 -4.55
CA GLY A 95 9.57 14.38 -4.40
C GLY A 95 8.99 15.35 -5.42
N GLY A 96 8.25 16.35 -4.94
CA GLY A 96 7.79 17.45 -5.77
C GLY A 96 8.99 18.31 -6.12
N GLY A 97 9.41 18.20 -7.38
CA GLY A 97 10.25 19.16 -8.08
C GLY A 97 9.54 19.51 -9.38
#